data_AF-A0A958CKB8-F1
#
_entry.id   AF-A0A958CKB8-F1
#
_cell.length_a   1.000
_cell.length_b   1.000
_cell.length_c   1.000
_cell.angle_alpha   90.00
_cell.angle_beta   90.00
_cell.angle_gamma   90.00
#
_symmetry.space_group_name_H-M   'P 1'
#
loop_
_entity.id
_entity.type
_entity.pdbx_description
1 polymer ?
#
loop_
_entity_poly.entity_id
_entity_poly.type
_entity_poly.pdbx_seq_one_letter_code
_entity_poly.pdbx_strand_id
1 'polypeptide(L)'
;MLNISCTYCRSPINIGDSELAMIMQAAGGKRPKSAPVTCPNCRKTNKVPFQRLAQAYKMAGSPLPPEEEVVEPESDATPEEEMAEETVVEEK
;
A
#
# COMPACT_ATOMS: atom_id res chain seq x y z
N MET A 1 17.12 -3.66 8.06
CA MET A 1 17.18 -2.39 7.31
C MET A 1 17.11 -2.61 5.81
N LEU A 2 16.25 -1.88 5.09
CA LEU A 2 16.09 -1.96 3.62
C LEU A 2 16.40 -0.62 2.98
N ASN A 3 17.29 -0.59 1.98
CA ASN A 3 17.59 0.62 1.20
C ASN A 3 16.97 0.50 -0.20
N ILE A 4 16.16 1.48 -0.58
CA ILE A 4 15.55 1.58 -1.91
C ILE A 4 15.74 2.99 -2.47
N SER A 5 15.78 3.13 -3.79
CA SER A 5 15.78 4.45 -4.43
C SER A 5 14.36 4.92 -4.68
N CYS A 6 14.08 6.19 -4.39
CA CYS A 6 12.82 6.81 -4.77
C CYS A 6 12.66 6.84 -6.30
N THR A 7 11.51 6.44 -6.82
CA THR A 7 11.23 6.48 -8.27
C THR A 7 11.15 7.89 -8.83
N TYR A 8 10.83 8.88 -7.98
CA TYR A 8 10.64 10.27 -8.38
C TYR A 8 11.91 11.11 -8.28
N CYS A 9 12.52 11.18 -7.09
CA CYS A 9 13.69 12.04 -6.85
C CYS A 9 15.02 11.29 -6.87
N ARG A 10 15.01 9.97 -7.13
CA ARG A 10 16.19 9.08 -7.13
C ARG A 10 17.02 9.08 -5.84
N SER A 11 16.53 9.75 -4.80
CA SER A 11 17.20 9.78 -3.50
C SER A 11 17.04 8.44 -2.78
N PRO A 12 18.04 8.02 -1.99
CA PRO A 12 17.95 6.81 -1.20
C PRO A 12 16.91 6.98 -0.09
N ILE A 13 16.11 5.94 0.13
CA ILE A 13 15.14 5.78 1.19
C ILE A 13 15.63 4.61 2.04
N ASN A 14 15.96 4.89 3.29
CA ASN A 14 16.38 3.88 4.26
C ASN A 14 15.19 3.56 5.17
N ILE A 15 14.67 2.35 5.03
CA ILE A 15 13.57 1.84 5.84
C ILE A 15 14.19 1.06 7.01
N GLY A 16 13.97 1.57 8.22
CA GLY A 16 14.43 0.96 9.47
C GLY A 16 13.59 -0.24 9.90
N ASP A 17 14.06 -0.99 10.89
CA ASP A 17 13.39 -2.21 11.35
C ASP A 17 12.04 -1.91 12.04
N SER A 18 11.92 -0.75 12.71
CA SER A 18 10.66 -0.26 13.29
C SER A 18 9.60 0.01 12.22
N GLU A 19 9.99 0.62 11.11
CA GLU A 19 9.09 0.94 10.00
C GLU A 19 8.69 -0.33 9.25
N LEU A 20 9.62 -1.28 9.06
CA LEU A 20 9.31 -2.62 8.55
C LEU A 20 8.32 -3.35 9.45
N ALA A 21 8.51 -3.32 10.77
CA ALA A 21 7.59 -3.94 11.73
C ALA A 21 6.18 -3.34 11.63
N MET A 22 6.06 -2.01 11.56
CA MET A 22 4.77 -1.33 11.39
C MET A 22 4.08 -1.74 10.08
N ILE A 23 4.82 -1.82 8.97
CA ILE A 23 4.25 -2.24 7.68
C ILE A 23 3.81 -3.71 7.73
N MET A 24 4.59 -4.60 8.34
CA MET A 24 4.25 -6.02 8.49
C MET A 24 3.07 -6.25 9.43
N GLN A 25 2.95 -5.46 10.50
CA GLN A 25 1.82 -5.51 11.43
C GLN A 25 0.55 -4.93 10.81
N ALA A 26 0.65 -3.79 10.11
CA ALA A 26 -0.47 -3.17 9.40
C ALA A 26 -1.05 -4.08 8.30
N ALA A 27 -0.22 -4.94 7.72
CA ALA A 27 -0.66 -5.98 6.80
C ALA A 27 -1.57 -7.02 7.48
N GLY A 28 -1.44 -7.26 8.79
CA GLY A 28 -2.40 -8.08 9.56
C GLY A 28 -2.72 -9.44 8.94
N GLY A 29 -1.70 -10.14 8.41
CA GLY A 29 -1.85 -11.41 7.68
C GLY A 29 -2.22 -11.26 6.21
N LYS A 30 -2.89 -10.17 5.80
CA LYS A 30 -3.10 -9.83 4.39
C LYS A 30 -1.77 -9.39 3.81
N ARG A 31 -1.15 -10.21 2.96
CA ARG A 31 0.11 -9.87 2.26
C ARG A 31 -0.21 -9.08 0.99
N PRO A 32 -0.27 -7.74 1.02
CA PRO A 32 -0.55 -6.98 -0.21
C PRO A 32 0.57 -7.19 -1.22
N LYS A 33 0.29 -7.00 -2.52
CA LYS A 33 1.34 -7.03 -3.55
C LYS A 33 2.42 -5.96 -3.30
N SER A 34 2.04 -4.80 -2.76
CA SER A 34 2.95 -3.69 -2.45
C SER A 34 2.49 -2.88 -1.24
N ALA A 35 3.43 -2.31 -0.50
CA ALA A 35 3.16 -1.33 0.55
C ALA A 35 3.58 0.08 0.12
N PRO A 36 2.81 1.12 0.50
CA PRO A 36 3.18 2.51 0.28
C PRO A 36 4.31 2.93 1.26
N VAL A 37 5.37 3.55 0.73
CA VAL A 37 6.48 4.12 1.51
C VAL A 37 6.70 5.57 1.09
N THR A 38 6.60 6.49 2.05
CA THR A 38 6.78 7.92 1.78
C THR A 38 8.27 8.26 1.73
N CYS A 39 8.72 8.91 0.67
CA CYS A 39 10.11 9.36 0.56
C CYS A 39 10.35 10.55 1.52
N PRO A 40 11.39 10.52 2.37
CA PRO A 40 11.69 11.64 3.28
C PRO A 40 12.18 12.89 2.55
N ASN A 41 12.72 12.75 1.34
CA ASN A 41 13.23 13.89 0.56
C ASN A 41 12.11 14.61 -0.21
N CYS A 42 11.41 13.90 -1.11
CA CYS A 42 10.41 14.52 -1.98
C CYS A 42 8.96 14.35 -1.51
N ARG A 43 8.73 13.67 -0.37
CA ARG A 43 7.41 13.40 0.24
C ARG A 43 6.42 12.65 -0.67
N LYS A 44 6.89 12.07 -1.76
CA LYS A 44 6.07 11.25 -2.66
C LYS A 44 6.00 9.81 -2.15
N THR A 45 4.83 9.21 -2.30
CA THR A 45 4.58 7.81 -1.95
C THR A 45 5.11 6.88 -3.04
N ASN A 46 6.02 5.99 -2.67
CA ASN A 46 6.57 4.95 -3.54
C ASN A 46 5.88 3.63 -3.21
N LYS A 47 5.55 2.84 -4.23
CA LYS A 47 5.01 1.48 -4.05
C LYS A 47 6.16 0.49 -3.98
N VAL A 48 6.37 -0.10 -2.82
CA VAL A 48 7.46 -1.07 -2.59
C VAL A 48 6.87 -2.48 -2.55
N PRO A 49 7.39 -3.45 -3.31
CA PRO A 49 6.91 -4.82 -3.27
C PRO A 49 6.97 -5.39 -1.85
N PHE A 50 5.85 -5.94 -1.37
CA PHE A 50 5.76 -6.46 -0.01
C PHE A 50 6.76 -7.61 0.23
N GLN A 51 7.04 -8.41 -0.81
CA GLN A 51 8.06 -9.46 -0.77
C GLN A 51 9.44 -8.94 -0.37
N ARG A 52 9.85 -7.76 -0.85
CA ARG A 52 11.14 -7.15 -0.46
C ARG A 52 11.14 -6.68 0.99
N LEU A 53 10.02 -6.12 1.44
CA LEU A 53 9.86 -5.67 2.83
C LEU A 53 9.87 -6.87 3.78
N ALA A 54 9.15 -7.94 3.44
CA ALA A 54 9.12 -9.19 4.20
C ALA A 54 10.49 -9.86 4.24
N GLN A 55 11.23 -9.90 3.12
CA GLN A 55 12.59 -10.44 3.09
C GLN A 55 13.54 -9.63 4.00
N ALA A 56 13.48 -8.29 3.93
CA ALA A 56 14.30 -7.43 4.79
C ALA A 56 13.95 -7.60 6.27
N TYR A 57 12.66 -7.76 6.60
CA TYR A 57 12.19 -8.02 7.95
C TYR A 57 12.67 -9.38 8.49
N LYS A 58 12.65 -10.45 7.66
CA LYS A 58 13.23 -11.75 8.01
C LYS A 58 14.73 -11.67 8.28
N MET A 59 15.46 -10.94 7.44
CA MET A 59 16.90 -10.75 7.60
C MET A 59 17.26 -9.91 8.83
N ALA A 60 16.35 -9.08 9.33
CA ALA A 60 16.52 -8.35 10.57
C ALA A 60 16.39 -9.23 11.83
N GLY A 61 16.10 -10.53 11.70
CA GLY A 61 15.97 -11.46 12.82
C GLY A 61 14.63 -11.39 13.56
N SER A 62 13.65 -10.65 13.02
CA SER A 62 12.32 -10.53 13.63
C SER A 62 11.40 -11.68 13.23
N PRO A 63 10.64 -12.27 14.16
CA PRO A 63 9.66 -13.30 13.84
C PRO A 63 8.52 -12.70 12.99
N LEU A 64 8.21 -13.35 11.87
CA LEU A 64 7.05 -13.00 11.05
C LEU A 64 5.77 -13.31 11.84
N PRO A 65 4.73 -12.46 11.75
CA PRO A 65 3.40 -12.87 12.20
C PRO A 65 2.95 -14.12 11.41
N PRO A 66 2.22 -15.05 12.03
CA PRO A 66 1.78 -16.29 11.40
C PRO A 66 0.96 -15.99 10.14
N GLU A 67 1.22 -16.76 9.09
CA GLU A 67 0.53 -16.70 7.81
C GLU A 67 -0.87 -17.31 7.99
N GLU A 68 -1.87 -16.49 8.31
CA GLU A 68 -3.25 -16.89 8.05
C GLU A 68 -3.53 -16.76 6.55
N GLU A 69 -3.92 -17.89 5.97
CA GLU A 69 -4.32 -18.12 4.59
C GLU A 69 -5.29 -17.02 4.11
N VAL A 70 -4.83 -16.15 3.21
CA VAL A 70 -5.63 -15.05 2.67
C VAL A 70 -6.55 -15.60 1.58
N VAL A 71 -7.82 -15.80 1.91
CA VAL A 71 -8.90 -15.92 0.92
C VAL A 71 -9.09 -14.54 0.29
N GLU A 72 -8.86 -14.43 -1.02
CA GLU A 72 -9.09 -13.22 -1.82
C GLU A 72 -10.59 -12.91 -1.90
N PRO A 73 -11.08 -11.72 -1.51
CA PRO A 73 -12.34 -11.23 -2.06
C PRO A 73 -12.02 -10.34 -3.25
N GLU A 74 -12.32 -10.84 -4.45
CA GLU A 74 -12.49 -10.02 -5.64
C GLU A 74 -13.58 -8.98 -5.37
N SER A 75 -13.19 -7.71 -5.18
CA SER A 75 -14.11 -6.57 -5.20
C SER A 75 -14.03 -5.91 -6.57
N ASP A 76 -14.77 -6.47 -7.52
CA ASP A 76 -15.27 -5.72 -8.66
C ASP A 76 -16.57 -5.02 -8.21
N ALA A 77 -16.39 -3.89 -7.53
CA ALA A 77 -17.48 -2.95 -7.26
C ALA A 77 -17.25 -1.77 -8.21
N THR A 78 -17.87 -1.86 -9.39
CA THR A 78 -18.07 -0.73 -10.29
C THR A 78 -18.91 0.32 -9.55
N PRO A 79 -18.43 1.55 -9.31
CA PRO A 79 -19.27 2.63 -8.83
C PRO A 79 -20.14 3.12 -9.99
N GLU A 80 -21.44 2.88 -9.92
CA GLU A 80 -22.44 3.71 -10.59
C GLU A 80 -22.41 5.09 -9.91
N GLU A 81 -21.97 6.13 -10.62
CA GLU A 81 -22.13 7.52 -10.18
C GLU A 81 -22.55 8.42 -11.35
N GLU A 82 -23.85 8.73 -11.33
CA GLU A 82 -24.48 10.05 -11.50
C GLU A 82 -24.51 10.80 -12.84
N MET A 83 -25.51 11.70 -12.86
CA MET A 83 -25.79 12.88 -13.69
C MET A 83 -26.98 12.67 -14.66
N ALA A 84 -28.03 13.49 -14.71
CA ALA A 84 -28.34 14.80 -14.14
C ALA A 84 -29.88 14.97 -14.23
N GLU A 85 -30.55 15.47 -13.19
CA GLU A 85 -30.98 16.87 -13.00
C GLU A 85 -32.25 17.28 -13.79
N GLU A 86 -33.19 17.83 -13.01
CA GLU A 86 -34.46 18.49 -13.31
C GLU A 86 -34.44 19.44 -14.52
N THR A 87 -35.51 19.43 -15.32
CA THR A 87 -36.13 20.66 -15.84
C THR A 87 -37.64 20.51 -16.04
N VAL A 88 -38.39 21.32 -15.32
CA VAL A 88 -39.79 21.73 -15.51
C VAL A 88 -39.97 22.43 -16.87
N VAL A 89 -41.01 22.11 -17.66
CA VAL A 89 -41.92 23.14 -18.25
C VAL A 89 -43.26 22.53 -18.72
N GLU A 90 -44.27 23.36 -18.53
CA GLU A 90 -45.73 23.29 -18.75
C GLU A 90 -46.14 23.50 -20.23
N GLU A 91 -47.47 23.46 -20.46
CA GLU A 91 -48.25 23.87 -21.65
C GLU A 91 -48.28 22.88 -22.83
N LYS A 92 -49.44 22.50 -23.42
CA LYS A 92 -50.71 23.20 -23.61
C LYS A 92 -51.81 22.20 -24.01
#